data_AF-A0A367G1K4-F1
#
_entry.id   AF-A0A367G1K4-F1
#
_cell.length_a   1.000
_cell.length_b   1.000
_cell.length_c   1.000
_cell.angle_alpha   90.00
_cell.angle_beta   90.00
_cell.angle_gamma   90.00
#
_symmetry.space_group_name_H-M   'P 1'
#
loop_
_entity.id
_entity.type
_entity.pdbx_description
1 polymer ?
#
loop_
_entity_poly.entity_id
_entity_poly.type
_entity_poly.pdbx_seq_one_letter_code
_entity_poly.pdbx_strand_id
1 'polypeptide(L)'
;MPNKYVNKVVIGKETKLDLTADTVTPDKLAKGITAHDKSGAPITGTSTKDADTSDATAAVAEVLNGKTFYARGAKMTGTMPNNGEVNGEISTVSGKYTIPMGFHDGAGGVTIAATEQAKLVPANIREGVTVLGVKGSMSGSEGMKPQAKSVTPTFEQQVVLPDKAYNCLSQVTVQAIPATYVDNAAGGQTLTIGG
;
A
#
# COMPACT_ATOMS: atom_id res chain seq x y z
N MET A 1 -28.24 -66.21 -30.82
CA MET A 1 -29.59 -66.04 -30.24
C MET A 1 -29.56 -64.75 -29.44
N PRO A 2 -30.50 -63.82 -29.59
CA PRO A 2 -30.55 -62.64 -28.72
C PRO A 2 -30.71 -63.11 -27.27
N ASN A 3 -29.89 -62.58 -26.36
CA ASN A 3 -30.03 -62.89 -24.93
C ASN A 3 -31.44 -62.49 -24.48
N LYS A 4 -32.20 -63.45 -23.96
CA LYS A 4 -33.52 -63.21 -23.37
C LYS A 4 -33.31 -62.88 -21.90
N TYR A 5 -33.50 -61.62 -21.52
CA TYR A 5 -33.42 -61.18 -20.14
C TYR A 5 -34.81 -61.17 -19.50
N VAL A 6 -34.87 -61.45 -18.19
CA VAL A 6 -36.10 -61.37 -17.41
C VAL A 6 -36.18 -59.97 -16.81
N ASN A 7 -37.18 -59.18 -17.23
CA ASN A 7 -37.39 -57.81 -16.74
C ASN A 7 -38.62 -57.66 -15.84
N LYS A 8 -39.44 -58.71 -15.71
CA LYS A 8 -40.63 -58.74 -14.86
C LYS A 8 -40.83 -60.12 -14.25
N VAL A 9 -41.14 -60.18 -12.96
CA VAL A 9 -41.42 -61.40 -12.20
C VAL A 9 -42.80 -61.30 -11.58
N VAL A 10 -43.68 -62.26 -11.91
CA VAL A 10 -45.04 -62.37 -11.36
C VAL A 10 -45.18 -63.73 -10.68
N ILE A 11 -45.64 -63.74 -9.43
CA ILE A 11 -45.91 -64.96 -8.66
C ILE A 11 -47.39 -64.97 -8.29
N GLY A 12 -48.14 -65.94 -8.83
CA GLY A 12 -49.60 -65.96 -8.69
C GLY A 12 -50.23 -64.75 -9.39
N LYS A 13 -50.92 -63.89 -8.62
CA LYS A 13 -51.52 -62.64 -9.11
C LYS A 13 -50.69 -61.40 -8.77
N GLU A 14 -49.56 -61.55 -8.09
CA GLU A 14 -48.75 -60.42 -7.60
C GLU A 14 -47.48 -60.21 -8.42
N THR A 15 -47.21 -58.96 -8.79
CA THR A 15 -45.95 -58.56 -9.43
C THR A 15 -44.90 -58.31 -8.35
N LYS A 16 -43.77 -59.03 -8.42
CA LYS A 16 -42.68 -58.96 -7.44
C LYS A 16 -41.48 -58.12 -7.91
N LEU A 17 -41.29 -58.02 -9.22
CA LEU A 17 -40.27 -57.18 -9.86
C LEU A 17 -40.83 -56.72 -11.21
N ASP A 18 -40.69 -55.45 -11.55
CA ASP A 18 -41.08 -54.91 -12.86
C ASP A 18 -40.17 -53.73 -13.21
N LEU A 19 -39.23 -53.97 -14.12
CA LEU A 19 -38.27 -52.97 -14.59
C LEU A 19 -38.80 -52.15 -15.76
N THR A 20 -40.02 -52.41 -16.25
CA THR A 20 -40.52 -51.82 -17.51
C THR A 20 -40.60 -50.28 -17.48
N ALA A 21 -40.71 -49.68 -16.30
CA ALA A 21 -40.75 -48.23 -16.10
C ALA A 21 -39.37 -47.60 -15.84
N ASP A 22 -38.30 -48.39 -15.72
CA ASP A 22 -36.97 -47.87 -15.36
C ASP A 22 -36.37 -47.03 -16.50
N THR A 23 -35.72 -45.93 -16.12
CA THR A 23 -35.12 -44.97 -17.06
C THR A 23 -33.60 -44.90 -16.97
N VAL A 24 -32.96 -45.84 -16.26
CA VAL A 24 -31.50 -45.87 -16.13
C VAL A 24 -30.87 -46.19 -17.49
N THR A 25 -29.87 -45.40 -17.87
CA THR A 25 -29.09 -45.58 -19.08
C THR A 25 -27.60 -45.52 -18.75
N PRO A 26 -26.71 -46.14 -19.57
CA PRO A 26 -25.28 -46.13 -19.32
C PRO A 26 -24.69 -44.73 -19.04
N ASP A 27 -25.14 -43.69 -19.75
CA ASP A 27 -24.64 -42.31 -19.61
C ASP A 27 -25.05 -41.61 -18.30
N LYS A 28 -26.06 -42.14 -17.61
CA LYS A 28 -26.54 -41.65 -16.29
C LYS A 28 -25.93 -42.41 -15.12
N LEU A 29 -25.23 -43.52 -15.39
CA LEU A 29 -24.61 -44.36 -14.38
C LEU A 29 -23.10 -44.09 -14.34
N ALA A 30 -22.53 -43.95 -13.15
CA ALA A 30 -21.11 -43.69 -12.97
C ALA A 30 -20.26 -44.78 -13.63
N LYS A 31 -19.14 -44.39 -14.24
CA LYS A 31 -18.30 -45.30 -15.03
C LYS A 31 -17.91 -46.56 -14.25
N GLY A 32 -18.23 -47.72 -14.82
CA GLY A 32 -17.90 -49.03 -14.23
C GLY A 32 -18.90 -49.58 -13.22
N ILE A 33 -19.90 -48.80 -12.80
CA ILE A 33 -21.03 -49.32 -12.00
C ILE A 33 -21.95 -50.11 -12.91
N THR A 34 -22.44 -51.26 -12.45
CA THR A 34 -23.38 -52.11 -13.19
C THR A 34 -24.81 -51.94 -12.68
N ALA A 35 -25.79 -52.01 -13.58
CA ALA A 35 -27.22 -52.01 -13.29
C ALA A 35 -27.98 -52.83 -14.34
N HIS A 36 -29.31 -52.90 -14.25
CA HIS A 36 -30.17 -53.46 -15.31
C HIS A 36 -30.99 -52.35 -15.95
N ASP A 37 -31.18 -52.40 -17.27
CA ASP A 37 -32.11 -51.50 -17.97
C ASP A 37 -33.56 -52.04 -17.94
N LYS A 38 -34.51 -51.31 -18.54
CA LYS A 38 -35.93 -51.73 -18.61
C LYS A 38 -36.19 -53.07 -19.31
N SER A 39 -35.23 -53.57 -20.08
CA SER A 39 -35.28 -54.89 -20.71
C SER A 39 -34.71 -56.00 -19.82
N GLY A 40 -34.18 -55.65 -18.64
CA GLY A 40 -33.49 -56.56 -17.74
C GLY A 40 -32.04 -56.84 -18.15
N ALA A 41 -31.55 -56.23 -19.23
CA ALA A 41 -30.19 -56.42 -19.70
C ALA A 41 -29.20 -55.72 -18.74
N PRO A 42 -28.09 -56.38 -18.37
CA PRO A 42 -27.05 -55.73 -17.59
C PRO A 42 -26.40 -54.62 -18.42
N ILE A 43 -26.35 -53.42 -17.84
CA ILE A 43 -25.68 -52.24 -18.39
C ILE A 43 -24.54 -51.84 -17.47
N THR A 44 -23.49 -51.27 -18.06
CA THR A 44 -22.36 -50.69 -17.33
C THR A 44 -22.33 -49.20 -17.57
N GLY A 45 -22.18 -48.42 -16.50
CA GLY A 45 -22.11 -46.98 -16.56
C GLY A 45 -20.95 -46.50 -17.41
N THR A 46 -21.20 -45.45 -18.18
CA THR A 46 -20.24 -44.76 -19.04
C THR A 46 -20.03 -43.31 -18.60
N SER A 47 -20.79 -42.81 -17.62
CA SER A 47 -20.70 -41.43 -17.18
C SER A 47 -19.33 -41.16 -16.53
N THR A 48 -18.54 -40.30 -17.17
CA THR A 48 -17.27 -39.79 -16.64
C THR A 48 -17.46 -38.50 -15.85
N LYS A 49 -18.70 -38.06 -15.62
CA LYS A 49 -18.99 -36.90 -14.79
C LYS A 49 -18.59 -37.23 -13.36
N ASP A 50 -17.64 -36.48 -12.84
CA ASP A 50 -17.02 -36.64 -11.53
C ASP A 50 -17.60 -35.70 -10.48
N ALA A 51 -18.23 -34.59 -10.90
CA ALA A 51 -18.85 -33.60 -10.02
C ALA A 51 -20.22 -33.10 -10.53
N ASP A 52 -21.15 -32.90 -9.59
CA ASP A 52 -22.27 -31.97 -9.80
C ASP A 52 -21.70 -30.54 -9.78
N THR A 53 -22.03 -29.75 -10.81
CA THR A 53 -21.50 -28.38 -10.98
C THR A 53 -22.62 -27.34 -10.96
N SER A 54 -23.81 -27.73 -10.50
CA SER A 54 -24.98 -26.87 -10.43
C SER A 54 -24.89 -25.81 -9.32
N ASP A 55 -24.13 -26.09 -8.27
CA ASP A 55 -23.82 -25.18 -7.15
C ASP A 55 -22.52 -24.37 -7.34
N ALA A 56 -21.79 -24.60 -8.44
CA ALA A 56 -20.55 -23.87 -8.74
C ALA A 56 -20.81 -22.37 -8.97
N THR A 57 -20.11 -21.52 -8.21
CA THR A 57 -20.30 -20.06 -8.22
C THR A 57 -19.28 -19.29 -9.07
N ALA A 58 -18.20 -19.94 -9.51
CA ALA A 58 -17.12 -19.28 -10.25
C ALA A 58 -17.61 -18.71 -11.59
N ALA A 59 -17.31 -17.43 -11.83
CA ALA A 59 -17.55 -16.76 -13.10
C ALA A 59 -16.30 -16.82 -14.01
N VAL A 60 -16.49 -16.67 -15.32
CA VAL A 60 -15.37 -16.61 -16.28
C VAL A 60 -14.39 -15.48 -15.94
N ALA A 61 -14.89 -14.36 -15.41
CA ALA A 61 -14.08 -13.22 -14.99
C ALA A 61 -13.26 -13.47 -13.70
N GLU A 62 -13.54 -14.54 -12.96
CA GLU A 62 -12.86 -14.94 -11.72
C GLU A 62 -11.79 -16.01 -11.96
N VAL A 63 -11.74 -16.57 -13.17
CA VAL A 63 -10.81 -17.63 -13.56
C VAL A 63 -9.76 -17.05 -14.49
N LEU A 64 -8.49 -17.39 -14.25
CA LEU A 64 -7.36 -16.94 -15.06
C LEU A 64 -7.57 -17.18 -16.56
N ASN A 65 -7.12 -16.21 -17.37
CA ASN A 65 -7.25 -16.24 -18.81
C ASN A 65 -6.65 -17.52 -19.40
N GLY A 66 -7.43 -18.21 -20.24
CA GLY A 66 -7.04 -19.47 -20.87
C GLY A 66 -7.10 -20.71 -19.96
N LYS A 67 -7.38 -20.56 -18.66
CA LYS A 67 -7.71 -21.72 -17.80
C LYS A 67 -9.15 -22.13 -18.01
N THR A 68 -9.40 -23.43 -18.00
CA THR A 68 -10.76 -23.98 -18.21
C THR A 68 -11.30 -24.55 -16.92
N PHE A 69 -12.61 -24.41 -16.71
CA PHE A 69 -13.34 -24.99 -15.59
C PHE A 69 -14.70 -25.52 -16.06
N TYR A 70 -15.35 -26.33 -15.24
CA TYR A 70 -16.71 -26.80 -15.51
C TYR A 70 -17.69 -26.14 -14.53
N ALA A 71 -18.73 -25.53 -15.06
CA ALA A 71 -19.83 -24.96 -14.28
C ALA A 71 -21.14 -25.12 -15.05
N ARG A 72 -22.25 -25.36 -14.34
CA ARG A 72 -23.59 -25.48 -14.95
C ARG A 72 -23.64 -26.50 -16.09
N GLY A 73 -22.88 -27.59 -15.96
CA GLY A 73 -22.81 -28.67 -16.94
C GLY A 73 -22.06 -28.35 -18.24
N ALA A 74 -21.34 -27.23 -18.32
CA ALA A 74 -20.57 -26.83 -19.50
C ALA A 74 -19.10 -26.55 -19.17
N LYS A 75 -18.22 -26.78 -20.15
CA LYS A 75 -16.82 -26.35 -20.08
C LYS A 75 -16.75 -24.86 -20.41
N MET A 76 -16.17 -24.08 -19.52
CA MET A 76 -15.99 -22.63 -19.66
C MET A 76 -14.51 -22.28 -19.61
N THR A 77 -14.14 -21.14 -20.19
CA THR A 77 -12.77 -20.62 -20.21
C THR A 77 -12.74 -19.28 -19.47
N GLY A 78 -11.79 -19.14 -18.55
CA GLY A 78 -11.57 -17.93 -17.77
C GLY A 78 -11.04 -16.78 -18.62
N THR A 79 -11.29 -15.56 -18.16
CA THR A 79 -10.93 -14.29 -18.81
C THR A 79 -10.16 -13.34 -17.87
N MET A 80 -9.89 -13.71 -16.62
CA MET A 80 -9.16 -12.87 -15.68
C MET A 80 -7.70 -12.65 -16.16
N PRO A 81 -7.25 -11.41 -16.38
CA PRO A 81 -5.85 -11.15 -16.73
C PRO A 81 -4.90 -11.64 -15.64
N ASN A 82 -3.74 -12.17 -16.05
CA ASN A 82 -2.63 -12.42 -15.16
C ASN A 82 -1.63 -11.25 -15.29
N ASN A 83 -1.57 -10.40 -14.28
CA ASN A 83 -0.70 -9.23 -14.24
C ASN A 83 0.69 -9.55 -13.65
N GLY A 84 0.87 -10.72 -13.03
CA GLY A 84 2.13 -11.11 -12.40
C GLY A 84 2.58 -10.13 -11.31
N GLU A 85 3.88 -9.81 -11.32
CA GLU A 85 4.50 -8.82 -10.46
C GLU A 85 4.22 -7.41 -10.99
N VAL A 86 3.47 -6.61 -10.22
CA VAL A 86 3.12 -5.23 -10.58
C VAL A 86 3.83 -4.25 -9.66
N ASN A 87 4.73 -3.45 -10.24
CA ASN A 87 5.46 -2.40 -9.54
C ASN A 87 4.94 -1.00 -9.90
N GLY A 88 4.92 -0.12 -8.91
CA GLY A 88 4.48 1.27 -9.06
C GLY A 88 5.34 2.24 -8.28
N GLU A 89 5.32 3.51 -8.69
CA GLU A 89 6.01 4.59 -7.98
C GLU A 89 5.08 5.77 -7.72
N ILE A 90 5.26 6.43 -6.57
CA ILE A 90 4.62 7.70 -6.23
C ILE A 90 5.68 8.80 -6.24
N SER A 91 5.48 9.81 -7.09
CA SER A 91 6.42 10.93 -7.30
C SER A 91 5.86 12.31 -6.91
N THR A 92 4.58 12.39 -6.54
CA THR A 92 3.93 13.65 -6.16
C THR A 92 3.06 13.46 -4.92
N VAL A 93 2.82 14.54 -4.16
CA VAL A 93 2.04 14.50 -2.90
C VAL A 93 0.62 13.98 -3.11
N SER A 94 -0.02 14.35 -4.23
CA SER A 94 -1.35 13.85 -4.62
C SER A 94 -1.28 12.69 -5.62
N GLY A 95 -0.10 12.10 -5.80
CA GLY A 95 0.12 11.00 -6.72
C GLY A 95 -0.66 9.77 -6.27
N LYS A 96 -1.25 9.08 -7.24
CA LYS A 96 -1.93 7.80 -7.01
C LYS A 96 -1.44 6.76 -8.00
N TYR A 97 -1.21 5.56 -7.52
CA TYR A 97 -0.98 4.39 -8.37
C TYR A 97 -2.26 3.56 -8.41
N THR A 98 -2.78 3.29 -9.60
CA THR A 98 -3.98 2.46 -9.76
C THR A 98 -3.54 1.05 -10.13
N ILE A 99 -3.77 0.10 -9.22
CA ILE A 99 -3.45 -1.30 -9.44
C ILE A 99 -4.45 -1.86 -10.48
N PRO A 100 -3.98 -2.46 -11.59
CA PRO A 100 -4.87 -3.00 -12.60
C PRO A 100 -5.67 -4.19 -12.06
N MET A 101 -6.90 -4.35 -12.51
CA MET A 101 -7.73 -5.51 -12.17
C MET A 101 -7.12 -6.79 -12.77
N GLY A 102 -7.17 -7.89 -12.02
CA GLY A 102 -6.65 -9.19 -12.43
C GLY A 102 -5.93 -9.89 -11.29
N PHE A 103 -5.29 -11.00 -11.60
CA PHE A 103 -4.44 -11.72 -10.67
C PHE A 103 -3.07 -11.06 -10.57
N HIS A 104 -2.57 -10.94 -9.34
CA HIS A 104 -1.23 -10.48 -9.01
C HIS A 104 -0.55 -11.57 -8.19
N ASP A 105 0.74 -11.81 -8.42
CA ASP A 105 1.48 -12.89 -7.75
C ASP A 105 1.95 -12.55 -6.32
N GLY A 106 1.72 -11.31 -5.88
CA GLY A 106 2.08 -10.82 -4.56
C GLY A 106 3.53 -10.39 -4.40
N ALA A 107 4.36 -10.47 -5.45
CA ALA A 107 5.74 -9.98 -5.42
C ALA A 107 5.85 -8.47 -5.67
N GLY A 108 4.81 -7.87 -6.26
CA GLY A 108 4.80 -6.45 -6.63
C GLY A 108 4.64 -5.50 -5.45
N GLY A 109 5.08 -4.24 -5.63
CA GLY A 109 4.97 -3.21 -4.61
C GLY A 109 4.83 -1.80 -5.18
N VAL A 110 4.42 -0.86 -4.33
CA VAL A 110 4.40 0.56 -4.65
C VAL A 110 5.38 1.28 -3.74
N THR A 111 6.36 1.97 -4.32
CA THR A 111 7.40 2.70 -3.58
C THR A 111 7.32 4.19 -3.88
N ILE A 112 8.01 5.00 -3.08
CA ILE A 112 8.24 6.40 -3.43
C ILE A 112 9.34 6.43 -4.49
N ALA A 113 9.17 7.22 -5.54
CA ALA A 113 10.18 7.36 -6.59
C ALA A 113 11.54 7.69 -5.97
N ALA A 114 12.61 7.01 -6.41
CA ALA A 114 13.93 7.13 -5.81
C ALA A 114 14.45 8.59 -5.80
N THR A 115 14.08 9.37 -6.81
CA THR A 115 14.39 10.80 -6.90
C THR A 115 13.75 11.63 -5.80
N GLU A 116 12.53 11.28 -5.38
CA GLU A 116 11.85 11.97 -4.28
C GLU A 116 12.38 11.51 -2.92
N GLN A 117 12.73 10.23 -2.78
CA GLN A 117 13.42 9.74 -1.58
C GLN A 117 14.76 10.46 -1.36
N ALA A 118 15.52 10.68 -2.43
CA ALA A 118 16.80 11.39 -2.37
C ALA A 118 16.68 12.85 -1.90
N LYS A 119 15.49 13.47 -2.01
CA LYS A 119 15.23 14.82 -1.50
C LYS A 119 14.96 14.86 0.00
N LEU A 120 14.66 13.71 0.63
CA LEU A 120 14.42 13.58 2.07
C LEU A 120 15.75 13.60 2.84
N VAL A 121 16.46 14.73 2.75
CA VAL A 121 17.72 14.96 3.44
C VAL A 121 17.44 15.63 4.79
N PRO A 122 17.88 15.07 5.94
CA PRO A 122 17.65 15.66 7.26
C PRO A 122 18.01 17.15 7.36
N ALA A 123 19.12 17.57 6.73
CA ALA A 123 19.59 18.95 6.71
C ALA A 123 18.69 19.92 5.92
N ASN A 124 17.79 19.42 5.08
CA ASN A 124 16.80 20.24 4.38
C ASN A 124 15.45 20.26 5.10
N ILE A 125 15.29 19.45 6.15
CA ILE A 125 14.05 19.33 6.93
C ILE A 125 14.25 20.05 8.26
N ARG A 126 13.30 20.93 8.60
CA ARG A 126 13.34 21.71 9.84
C ARG A 126 13.48 20.80 11.06
N GLU A 127 14.35 21.19 12.00
CA GLU A 127 14.50 20.52 13.28
C GLU A 127 13.15 20.35 14.00
N GLY A 128 12.93 19.16 14.55
CA GLY A 128 11.68 18.78 15.21
C GLY A 128 10.57 18.30 14.27
N VAL A 129 10.74 18.41 12.95
CA VAL A 129 9.80 17.86 11.95
C VAL A 129 10.30 16.50 11.47
N THR A 130 9.39 15.52 11.35
CA THR A 130 9.69 14.21 10.79
C THR A 130 8.85 14.01 9.53
N VAL A 131 9.50 13.70 8.41
CA VAL A 131 8.85 13.40 7.12
C VAL A 131 9.19 11.97 6.74
N LEU A 132 8.18 11.10 6.66
CA LEU A 132 8.34 9.69 6.25
C LEU A 132 9.43 8.93 7.06
N GLY A 133 9.55 9.24 8.36
CA GLY A 133 10.55 8.65 9.25
C GLY A 133 11.90 9.36 9.27
N VAL A 134 12.16 10.30 8.35
CA VAL A 134 13.38 11.12 8.34
C VAL A 134 13.18 12.33 9.27
N LYS A 135 13.91 12.33 10.39
CA LYS A 135 13.91 13.46 11.35
C LYS A 135 14.77 14.60 10.81
N GLY A 136 14.21 15.80 10.79
CA GLY A 136 14.91 17.01 10.38
C GLY A 136 15.96 17.48 11.37
N SER A 137 17.04 18.04 10.83
CA SER A 137 18.17 18.61 11.57
C SER A 137 18.47 20.06 11.18
N MET A 138 17.72 20.64 10.25
CA MET A 138 17.92 22.03 9.83
C MET A 138 17.54 22.96 10.97
N SER A 139 18.56 23.55 11.61
CA SER A 139 18.34 24.47 12.74
C SER A 139 18.02 25.89 12.24
N GLY A 140 17.29 26.66 13.03
CA GLY A 140 17.06 28.09 12.74
C GLY A 140 18.32 28.96 12.89
N SER A 141 19.43 28.39 13.37
CA SER A 141 20.67 29.09 13.69
C SER A 141 21.84 28.63 12.81
N GLU A 142 21.57 27.91 11.72
CA GLU A 142 22.63 27.42 10.81
C GLU A 142 23.47 28.59 10.27
N GLY A 143 24.79 28.48 10.44
CA GLY A 143 25.72 29.51 10.00
C GLY A 143 25.69 30.80 10.82
N MET A 144 24.95 30.88 11.93
CA MET A 144 25.05 32.02 12.85
C MET A 144 26.46 32.10 13.44
N LYS A 145 27.06 33.27 13.34
CA LYS A 145 28.32 33.68 13.96
C LYS A 145 28.01 34.88 14.84
N PRO A 146 27.48 34.65 16.05
CA PRO A 146 27.12 35.73 16.95
C PRO A 146 28.34 36.44 17.49
N GLN A 147 28.26 37.77 17.59
CA GLN A 147 29.25 38.61 18.25
C GLN A 147 28.65 39.34 19.45
N ALA A 148 29.38 39.33 20.57
CA ALA A 148 29.15 40.27 21.67
C ALA A 148 30.02 41.51 21.45
N LYS A 149 29.43 42.71 21.57
CA LYS A 149 30.14 43.99 21.48
C LYS A 149 29.90 44.84 22.71
N SER A 150 30.87 45.70 23.01
CA SER A 150 30.72 46.74 24.02
C SER A 150 30.86 48.10 23.36
N VAL A 151 30.05 49.06 23.79
CA VAL A 151 30.13 50.46 23.34
C VAL A 151 30.09 51.39 24.55
N THR A 152 30.81 52.50 24.46
CA THR A 152 30.75 53.58 25.46
C THR A 152 29.87 54.69 24.90
N PRO A 153 28.85 55.17 25.63
CA PRO A 153 27.99 56.25 25.16
C PRO A 153 28.77 57.49 24.76
N THR A 154 28.33 58.13 23.68
CA THR A 154 28.84 59.40 23.16
C THR A 154 27.64 60.31 22.88
N PHE A 155 27.88 61.61 22.67
CA PHE A 155 26.82 62.54 22.27
C PHE A 155 26.41 62.40 20.79
N GLU A 156 27.20 61.69 20.01
CA GLU A 156 26.91 61.39 18.61
C GLU A 156 26.26 60.01 18.45
N GLN A 157 25.54 59.81 17.34
CA GLN A 157 24.95 58.51 17.02
C GLN A 157 26.03 57.44 16.84
N GLN A 158 25.85 56.29 17.47
CA GLN A 158 26.70 55.12 17.27
C GLN A 158 25.94 54.02 16.51
N VAL A 159 26.56 53.49 15.47
CA VAL A 159 26.03 52.36 14.71
C VAL A 159 26.82 51.11 15.11
N VAL A 160 26.15 50.16 15.75
CA VAL A 160 26.76 48.90 16.19
C VAL A 160 26.42 47.82 15.17
N LEU A 161 27.42 47.39 14.41
CA LEU A 161 27.29 46.29 13.44
C LEU A 161 28.21 45.12 13.83
N PRO A 162 27.87 43.88 13.45
CA PRO A 162 28.81 42.77 13.51
C PRO A 162 30.08 43.07 12.71
N ASP A 163 31.23 42.61 13.18
CA ASP A 163 32.47 42.68 12.39
C ASP A 163 32.40 41.73 11.20
N LYS A 164 33.29 41.90 10.21
CA LYS A 164 33.29 41.16 8.94
C LYS A 164 33.24 39.63 9.08
N ALA A 165 33.74 39.08 10.18
CA ALA A 165 33.74 37.64 10.44
C ALA A 165 32.40 37.11 11.00
N TYR A 166 31.50 37.99 11.43
CA TYR A 166 30.25 37.70 12.12
C TYR A 166 29.05 38.16 11.29
N ASN A 167 27.88 37.57 11.52
CA ASN A 167 26.65 37.89 10.79
C ASN A 167 25.49 38.35 11.67
N CYS A 168 25.63 38.28 13.00
CA CYS A 168 24.64 38.80 13.94
C CYS A 168 25.32 39.26 15.24
N LEU A 169 24.64 40.16 15.98
CA LEU A 169 25.02 40.53 17.34
C LEU A 169 24.22 39.65 18.32
N SER A 170 24.90 38.94 19.21
CA SER A 170 24.23 38.22 20.31
C SER A 170 23.97 39.12 21.52
N GLN A 171 24.82 40.13 21.72
CA GLN A 171 24.74 41.03 22.86
C GLN A 171 25.44 42.35 22.56
N VAL A 172 24.84 43.46 22.99
CA VAL A 172 25.48 44.77 23.02
C VAL A 172 25.50 45.26 24.46
N THR A 173 26.69 45.37 25.03
CA THR A 173 26.92 45.94 26.35
C THR A 173 27.17 47.43 26.21
N VAL A 174 26.26 48.25 26.72
CA VAL A 174 26.44 49.70 26.79
C VAL A 174 27.11 50.03 28.13
N GLN A 175 28.32 50.59 28.07
CA GLN A 175 29.07 50.98 29.26
C GLN A 175 28.47 52.22 29.92
N ALA A 176 28.88 52.49 31.16
CA ALA A 176 28.53 53.74 31.83
C ALA A 176 29.02 54.95 31.02
N ILE A 177 28.25 56.04 31.06
CA ILE A 177 28.66 57.31 30.46
C ILE A 177 29.89 57.82 31.24
N PRO A 178 31.02 58.12 30.57
CA PRO A 178 32.18 58.71 31.23
C PRO A 178 31.78 60.03 31.88
N ALA A 179 32.00 60.15 33.19
CA ALA A 179 31.72 61.37 33.94
C ALA A 179 32.88 61.61 34.90
N THR A 180 33.51 62.79 34.83
CA THR A 180 34.58 63.20 35.73
C THR A 180 34.21 64.50 36.44
N TYR A 181 34.62 64.61 37.70
CA TYR A 181 34.39 65.77 38.55
C TYR A 181 35.75 66.36 38.94
N VAL A 182 35.92 67.66 38.71
CA VAL A 182 37.17 68.38 39.03
C VAL A 182 36.82 69.65 39.78
N ASP A 183 37.43 69.86 40.94
CA ASP A 183 37.26 71.11 41.70
C ASP A 183 37.84 72.30 40.92
N ASN A 184 37.12 73.41 40.88
CA ASN A 184 37.51 74.61 40.13
C ASN A 184 37.95 75.75 41.06
N ALA A 185 38.72 76.70 40.50
CA ALA A 185 39.28 77.84 41.24
C ALA A 185 38.22 78.80 41.84
N ALA A 186 36.94 78.65 41.48
CA ALA A 186 35.83 79.44 42.01
C ALA A 186 35.12 78.76 43.20
N GLY A 187 35.58 77.59 43.65
CA GLY A 187 35.03 76.87 44.80
C GLY A 187 33.86 75.91 44.48
N GLY A 188 33.64 75.57 43.21
CA GLY A 188 32.67 74.55 42.77
C GLY A 188 33.33 73.35 42.08
N GLN A 189 32.53 72.38 41.61
CA GLN A 189 33.00 71.28 40.76
C GLN A 189 32.58 71.46 39.30
N THR A 190 33.52 71.22 38.40
CA THR A 190 33.27 71.05 36.97
C THR A 190 32.99 69.57 36.69
N LEU A 191 31.78 69.27 36.22
CA LEU A 191 31.39 67.96 35.70
C LEU A 191 31.67 67.91 34.20
N THR A 192 32.54 67.00 33.78
CA THR A 192 32.76 66.68 32.37
C THR A 192 32.07 65.36 32.05
N ILE A 193 31.10 65.39 31.14
CA ILE A 193 30.36 64.21 30.67
C ILE A 193 30.86 63.87 29.26
N GLY A 194 31.08 62.59 28.97
CA GLY A 194 31.41 62.10 27.62
C GLY A 194 32.80 62.50 27.11
N GLY A 195 33.74 62.77 28.03
CA GLY A 195 35.15 62.99 27.72
C GLY A 195 35.95 61.69 27.59
#